data_AF-Q686L7-F1
#
_entry.id   AF-Q686L7-F1
#
_cell.length_a   1.000
_cell.length_b   1.000
_cell.length_c   1.000
_cell.angle_alpha   90.00
_cell.angle_beta   90.00
_cell.angle_gamma   90.00
#
_symmetry.space_group_name_H-M   'P 1'
#
loop_
_entity.id
_entity.type
_entity.pdbx_description
1 polymer ?
#
loop_
_entity_poly.entity_id
_entity_poly.type
_entity_poly.pdbx_seq_one_letter_code
_entity_poly.pdbx_strand_id
1 'polypeptide(L)'
;KFPWDKADITDNRVTEFIQWQKRKSTRIPKDFKKFSQRLLRMFRRMMDPKPSKRDPITEVNKDLNDRGWRLRIQRKPQKREEPAWDAPKEPEEMDRKAKQAKKQRVQEWIL
;
A
#
# COMPACT_ATOMS: atom_id res chain seq x y z
N LYS A 1 16.41 11.51 12.15
CA LYS A 1 17.11 12.26 11.08
C LYS A 1 16.26 12.20 9.83
N PHE A 2 15.82 13.34 9.31
CA PHE A 2 14.88 13.37 8.19
C PHE A 2 15.62 13.17 6.86
N PRO A 3 15.01 12.54 5.86
CA PRO A 3 15.65 12.33 4.58
C PRO A 3 15.95 13.63 3.81
N TRP A 4 15.37 14.76 4.21
CA TRP A 4 15.61 16.09 3.65
C TRP A 4 16.50 16.99 4.53
N ASP A 5 17.11 16.48 5.60
CA ASP A 5 17.98 17.26 6.51
C ASP A 5 19.16 17.92 5.78
N LYS A 6 19.63 17.34 4.67
CA LYS A 6 20.70 17.87 3.83
C LYS A 6 20.37 17.61 2.37
N ALA A 7 19.84 18.62 1.67
CA ALA A 7 19.55 18.55 0.24
C ALA A 7 20.66 19.24 -0.60
N ASP A 8 21.92 19.04 -0.21
CA ASP A 8 23.08 19.72 -0.81
C ASP A 8 24.01 18.71 -1.50
N ILE A 9 25.00 19.19 -2.25
CA ILE A 9 26.06 18.41 -2.93
C ILE A 9 26.82 17.52 -1.93
N THR A 10 26.82 17.87 -0.65
CA THR A 10 27.41 17.08 0.43
C THR A 10 26.61 15.81 0.76
N ASP A 11 25.36 15.67 0.31
CA ASP A 11 24.57 14.46 0.47
C ASP A 11 24.83 13.47 -0.69
N ASN A 12 25.27 12.28 -0.32
CA ASN A 12 25.45 11.17 -1.25
C ASN A 12 24.14 10.80 -1.96
N ARG A 13 22.98 10.89 -1.29
CA ARG A 13 21.69 10.53 -1.90
C ARG A 13 21.34 11.47 -3.05
N VAL A 14 21.54 12.78 -2.83
CA VAL A 14 21.33 13.82 -3.84
C VAL A 14 22.35 13.66 -4.97
N THR A 15 23.62 13.41 -4.64
CA THR A 15 24.68 13.23 -5.65
C THR A 15 24.45 12.02 -6.54
N GLU A 16 24.08 10.87 -5.96
CA GLU A 16 23.69 9.66 -6.71
C GLU A 16 22.49 9.94 -7.63
N PHE A 17 21.48 10.65 -7.14
CA PHE A 17 20.32 11.04 -7.93
C PHE A 17 20.71 11.93 -9.12
N ILE A 18 21.53 12.97 -8.90
CA ILE A 18 21.98 13.88 -9.96
C ILE A 18 22.81 13.15 -11.02
N GLN A 19 23.70 12.24 -10.62
CA GLN A 19 24.50 11.43 -11.55
C GLN A 19 23.62 10.51 -12.40
N TRP A 20 22.63 9.86 -11.77
CA TRP A 20 21.64 9.03 -12.46
C TRP A 20 20.74 9.84 -13.40
N GLN A 21 20.33 11.04 -13.00
CA GLN A 21 19.49 11.95 -13.79
C GLN A 21 20.24 12.42 -15.05
N LYS A 22 21.52 12.79 -14.90
CA LYS A 22 22.41 13.18 -16.01
C LYS A 22 22.86 12.02 -16.90
N ARG A 23 22.35 10.80 -16.68
CA ARG A 23 22.77 9.56 -17.37
C ARG A 23 24.27 9.25 -17.25
N LYS A 24 24.96 9.82 -16.25
CA LYS A 24 26.36 9.51 -15.95
C LYS A 24 26.53 8.17 -15.24
N SER A 25 25.44 7.66 -14.66
CA SER A 25 25.38 6.36 -14.01
C SER A 25 24.17 5.57 -14.52
N THR A 26 24.40 4.28 -14.81
CA THR A 26 23.33 3.31 -15.11
C THR A 26 22.63 2.82 -13.84
N ARG A 27 23.24 3.04 -12.67
CA ARG A 27 22.71 2.60 -11.37
C ARG A 27 21.55 3.49 -10.94
N ILE A 28 20.39 2.86 -10.70
CA ILE A 28 19.20 3.54 -10.16
C ILE A 28 19.43 3.82 -8.66
N PRO A 29 19.17 5.04 -8.17
CA PRO A 29 19.29 5.37 -6.75
C PRO A 29 18.42 4.46 -5.89
N LYS A 30 18.87 4.18 -4.66
CA LYS A 30 18.23 3.17 -3.78
C LYS A 30 16.74 3.47 -3.57
N ASP A 31 16.39 4.73 -3.33
CA ASP A 31 15.00 5.16 -3.08
C ASP A 31 14.11 5.11 -4.33
N PHE A 32 14.73 5.13 -5.51
CA PHE A 32 14.05 5.10 -6.80
C PHE A 32 13.90 3.69 -7.37
N LYS A 33 14.64 2.71 -6.84
CA LYS A 33 14.59 1.31 -7.30
C LYS A 33 13.20 0.67 -7.19
N LYS A 34 12.34 1.18 -6.29
CA LYS A 34 10.96 0.70 -6.08
C LYS A 34 9.97 1.11 -7.19
N PHE A 35 10.35 2.06 -8.05
CA PHE A 35 9.47 2.59 -9.08
C PHE A 35 9.59 1.82 -10.39
N SER A 36 8.53 1.87 -11.20
CA SER A 36 8.54 1.29 -12.55
C SER A 36 9.52 2.05 -13.45
N GLN A 37 10.11 1.36 -14.42
CA GLN A 37 11.04 1.98 -15.38
C GLN A 37 10.41 3.14 -16.16
N ARG A 38 9.10 3.06 -16.43
CA ARG A 38 8.34 4.12 -17.08
C ARG A 38 8.24 5.37 -16.20
N LEU A 39 7.94 5.20 -14.91
CA LEU A 39 7.89 6.29 -13.93
C LEU A 39 9.28 6.93 -13.73
N LEU A 40 10.33 6.11 -13.68
CA LEU A 40 11.71 6.56 -13.61
C LEU A 40 12.13 7.45 -14.80
N ARG A 41 11.68 7.10 -16.02
CA ARG A 41 11.89 7.94 -17.21
C ARG A 41 11.18 9.28 -17.14
N MET A 42 9.99 9.35 -16.53
CA MET A 42 9.32 10.62 -16.27
C MET A 42 10.10 11.46 -15.25
N PHE A 43 10.50 10.85 -14.14
CA PHE A 43 11.22 11.55 -13.08
C PHE A 43 12.49 12.24 -13.57
N ARG A 44 13.21 11.62 -14.51
CA ARG A 44 14.39 12.24 -15.14
C ARG A 44 14.09 13.55 -15.89
N ARG A 45 12.90 13.67 -16.47
CA ARG A 45 12.47 14.84 -17.26
C ARG A 45 11.87 15.93 -16.36
N MET A 46 11.10 15.54 -15.36
CA MET A 46 10.44 16.47 -14.42
C MET A 46 11.42 17.06 -13.40
N MET A 47 12.34 16.25 -12.88
CA MET A 47 13.26 16.66 -11.81
C MET A 47 14.64 17.04 -12.34
N ASP A 48 14.71 17.64 -13.53
CA ASP A 48 15.97 18.20 -14.02
C ASP A 48 16.38 19.40 -13.13
N PRO A 49 17.65 19.45 -12.67
CA PRO A 49 18.19 20.60 -11.95
C PRO A 49 18.14 21.90 -12.77
N LYS A 50 18.22 21.81 -14.10
CA LYS A 50 18.11 22.97 -14.99
C LYS A 50 16.65 23.18 -15.38
N PRO A 51 16.03 24.32 -15.04
CA PRO A 51 14.62 24.57 -15.36
C PRO A 51 14.36 24.56 -16.87
N SER A 52 15.32 25.03 -17.68
CA SER A 52 15.20 25.07 -19.15
C SER A 52 15.15 23.68 -19.81
N LYS A 53 15.59 22.63 -19.12
CA LYS A 53 15.53 21.25 -19.61
C LYS A 53 14.32 20.48 -19.08
N ARG A 54 13.53 21.10 -18.22
CA ARG A 54 12.38 20.48 -17.59
C ARG A 54 11.22 20.44 -18.60
N ASP A 55 10.60 19.28 -18.72
CA ASP A 55 9.39 19.15 -19.54
C ASP A 55 8.26 20.04 -18.98
N PRO A 56 7.45 20.66 -19.85
CA PRO A 56 6.30 21.44 -19.42
C PRO A 56 5.27 20.54 -18.73
N ILE A 57 4.50 21.13 -17.82
CA ILE A 57 3.48 20.41 -17.04
C ILE A 57 2.41 19.76 -17.92
N THR A 58 2.19 20.27 -19.13
CA THR A 58 1.28 19.71 -20.13
C THR A 58 1.70 18.31 -20.57
N GLU A 59 2.98 18.09 -20.85
CA GLU A 59 3.50 16.77 -21.23
C GLU A 59 3.46 15.80 -20.05
N VAL A 60 3.82 16.27 -18.86
CA VAL A 60 3.70 15.51 -17.61
C VAL A 60 2.26 15.06 -17.37
N ASN A 61 1.28 15.94 -17.58
CA ASN A 61 -0.12 15.62 -17.38
C ASN A 61 -0.64 14.60 -18.40
N LYS A 62 -0.18 14.67 -19.66
CA LYS A 62 -0.50 13.63 -20.67
C LYS A 62 0.00 12.27 -20.21
N ASP A 63 1.26 12.24 -19.78
CA ASP A 63 1.94 11.08 -19.25
C ASP A 63 1.23 10.47 -18.03
N LEU A 64 0.79 11.29 -17.07
CA LEU A 64 0.02 10.84 -15.90
C LEU A 64 -1.39 10.35 -16.25
N ASN A 65 -2.02 10.94 -17.27
CA ASN A 65 -3.37 10.57 -17.71
C ASN A 65 -3.40 9.34 -18.61
N ASP A 66 -2.26 8.95 -19.17
CA ASP A 66 -2.12 7.74 -19.98
C ASP A 66 -2.52 6.49 -19.16
N ARG A 67 -3.45 5.73 -19.71
CA ARG A 67 -3.99 4.49 -19.12
C ARG A 67 -2.89 3.47 -18.84
N GLY A 68 -1.78 3.51 -19.58
CA GLY A 68 -0.61 2.65 -19.36
C GLY A 68 0.17 2.95 -18.06
N TRP A 69 -0.05 4.11 -17.43
CA TRP A 69 0.61 4.51 -16.17
C TRP A 69 -0.25 4.29 -14.94
N ARG A 70 -1.57 4.25 -15.15
CA ARG A 70 -2.50 3.72 -14.17
C ARG A 70 -2.25 2.22 -14.12
N LEU A 71 -1.26 1.83 -13.31
CA LEU A 71 -1.13 0.45 -12.86
C LEU A 71 -2.56 0.01 -12.54
N ARG A 72 -3.05 -1.02 -13.27
CA ARG A 72 -4.04 -1.92 -12.70
C ARG A 72 -3.32 -2.35 -11.43
N ILE A 73 -3.61 -1.70 -10.32
CA ILE A 73 -3.33 -2.27 -9.03
C ILE A 73 -4.22 -3.50 -9.11
N GLN A 74 -3.67 -4.61 -9.61
CA GLN A 74 -4.19 -5.93 -9.36
C GLN A 74 -3.95 -6.08 -7.87
N ARG A 75 -4.79 -5.39 -7.09
CA ARG A 75 -5.13 -5.82 -5.76
C ARG A 75 -5.71 -7.19 -6.08
N LYS A 76 -4.89 -8.24 -5.95
CA LYS A 76 -5.47 -9.53 -5.63
C LYS A 76 -6.44 -9.20 -4.51
N PRO A 77 -7.74 -9.56 -4.62
CA PRO A 77 -8.67 -9.31 -3.53
C PRO A 77 -8.00 -9.94 -2.32
N GLN A 78 -7.49 -9.08 -1.44
CA GLN A 78 -6.85 -9.54 -0.24
C GLN A 78 -8.03 -10.12 0.51
N LYS A 79 -8.14 -11.45 0.50
CA LYS A 79 -9.10 -12.17 1.33
C LYS A 79 -8.82 -11.63 2.71
N ARG A 80 -9.69 -10.71 3.13
CA ARG A 80 -9.67 -10.19 4.48
C ARG A 80 -10.20 -11.39 5.24
N GLU A 81 -9.28 -12.23 5.71
CA GLU A 81 -9.62 -13.18 6.76
C GLU A 81 -10.03 -12.27 7.91
N GLU A 82 -11.34 -12.04 8.01
CA GLU A 82 -11.90 -11.42 9.19
C GLU A 82 -11.38 -12.28 10.34
N PRO A 83 -10.65 -11.71 11.31
CA PRO A 83 -10.35 -12.45 12.52
C PRO A 83 -11.73 -12.91 13.00
N ALA A 84 -11.94 -14.22 13.03
CA ALA A 84 -13.14 -14.78 13.58
C ALA A 84 -13.14 -14.28 15.03
N TRP A 85 -13.87 -13.21 15.29
CA TRP A 85 -14.37 -12.94 16.62
C TRP A 85 -15.14 -14.21 16.91
N ASP A 86 -14.55 -15.09 17.71
CA ASP A 86 -15.16 -16.36 18.09
C ASP A 86 -16.55 -16.01 18.60
N ALA A 87 -17.55 -16.20 17.74
CA ALA A 87 -18.93 -16.01 18.12
C ALA A 87 -19.11 -16.95 19.30
N PRO A 88 -19.46 -16.46 20.51
CA PRO A 88 -19.62 -17.33 21.65
C PRO A 88 -20.61 -18.42 21.25
N LYS A 89 -20.17 -19.68 21.25
CA LYS A 89 -20.99 -20.84 20.85
C LYS A 89 -22.13 -21.14 21.82
N GLU A 90 -22.49 -20.22 22.72
CA GLU A 90 -23.37 -20.51 23.85
C GLU A 90 -24.72 -19.77 23.92
N PRO A 91 -25.47 -19.54 22.82
CA PRO A 91 -26.92 -19.33 22.94
C PRO A 91 -27.70 -20.66 22.86
N GLU A 92 -27.27 -21.60 22.01
CA GLU A 92 -28.01 -22.86 21.83
C GLU A 92 -27.83 -23.83 23.00
N GLU A 93 -26.64 -23.92 23.59
CA GLU A 93 -26.37 -24.87 24.67
C GLU A 93 -27.10 -24.48 25.96
N MET A 94 -27.20 -23.17 26.22
CA MET A 94 -27.98 -22.58 27.30
C MET A 94 -29.48 -22.86 27.12
N ASP A 95 -30.02 -22.72 25.91
CA ASP A 95 -31.43 -23.00 25.61
C ASP A 95 -31.76 -24.49 25.73
N ARG A 96 -30.84 -25.38 25.31
CA ARG A 96 -30.98 -26.84 25.49
C ARG A 96 -31.01 -27.21 26.98
N LYS A 97 -30.11 -26.65 27.79
CA LYS A 97 -30.12 -26.85 29.25
C LYS A 97 -31.41 -26.33 29.89
N ALA A 98 -31.90 -25.16 29.48
CA ALA A 98 -33.15 -24.60 29.99
C ALA A 98 -34.37 -25.46 29.63
N LYS A 99 -34.42 -26.01 28.42
CA LYS A 99 -35.48 -26.94 27.99
C LYS A 99 -35.43 -28.26 28.78
N GLN A 100 -34.23 -28.78 29.03
CA GLN A 100 -34.04 -30.01 29.78
C GLN A 100 -34.41 -29.85 31.27
N ALA A 101 -34.06 -28.72 31.88
CA ALA A 101 -34.46 -28.37 33.25
C ALA A 101 -35.98 -28.20 33.38
N LYS A 102 -36.63 -27.57 32.40
CA LYS A 102 -38.11 -27.46 32.37
C LYS A 102 -38.76 -28.84 32.27
N LYS A 103 -38.22 -29.72 31.43
CA LYS A 103 -38.72 -31.10 31.29
C LYS A 103 -38.57 -31.90 32.59
N GLN A 104 -37.45 -31.74 33.30
CA GLN A 104 -37.23 -32.37 34.60
C GLN A 104 -38.24 -31.87 35.65
N ARG A 105 -38.46 -30.55 35.76
CA ARG A 105 -39.48 -30.00 36.68
C ARG A 105 -40.88 -30.52 36.39
N VAL A 106 -41.24 -30.67 35.11
CA VAL A 106 -42.55 -31.22 34.73
C VAL A 106 -42.65 -32.71 35.12
N GLN A 107 -41.57 -33.48 35.01
CA GLN A 107 -41.54 -34.87 35.47
C GLN A 107 -41.62 -35.02 36.99
N GLU A 108 -40.98 -34.13 37.76
CA GLU A 108 -41.13 -34.09 39.23
C GLU A 108 -42.55 -33.79 39.68
N TRP A 109 -43.32 -33.02 38.90
CA TRP A 109 -44.72 -32.67 39.22
C TRP A 109 -45.74 -33.76 38.86
N ILE A 110 -45.34 -34.78 38.11
CA ILE A 110 -46.21 -35.87 37.64
C ILE A 110 -46.07 -37.14 38.49
N LEU A 111 -45.12 -37.17 39.44
CA LEU A 111 -45.02 -38.20 40.49
C LEU A 111 -45.64 -37.70 41.81
#